data_AF-A0A3S9N1G2-F1
#
_entry.id   AF-A0A3S9N1G2-F1
#
_cell.length_a   1.000
_cell.length_b   1.000
_cell.length_c   1.000
_cell.angle_alpha   90.00
_cell.angle_beta   90.00
_cell.angle_gamma   90.00
#
_symmetry.space_group_name_H-M   'P 1'
#
loop_
_entity.id
_entity.type
_entity.pdbx_description
1 polymer ?
#
loop_
_entity_poly.entity_id
_entity_poly.type
_entity_poly.pdbx_seq_one_letter_code
_entity_poly.pdbx_strand_id
1 'polypeptide(L)' 'MAIIKEGTFNDANADGFAQVGETIDYDFTVTNTGDTALNNITVSDPLLVAPTVASRAAQSRIWHQALV' A
#
# COMPACT_ATOMS: atom_id res chain seq x y z
N MET A 1 -18.05 6.29 0.22
CA MET A 1 -16.93 5.77 -0.58
C MET A 1 -15.69 6.57 -0.23
N ALA A 2 -14.61 5.91 0.17
CA ALA A 2 -13.36 6.56 0.53
C ALA A 2 -12.16 5.72 0.06
N ILE A 3 -11.08 6.39 -0.27
CA ILE A 3 -9.76 5.78 -0.45
C ILE A 3 -8.82 6.53 0.49
N ILE A 4 -8.14 5.80 1.36
CA ILE A 4 -7.16 6.33 2.30
C ILE A 4 -5.80 5.79 1.89
N LYS A 5 -4.80 6.67 1.83
CA LYS A 5 -3.40 6.32 1.64
C LYS A 5 -2.64 6.77 2.88
N GLU A 6 -1.98 5.84 3.54
CA GLU A 6 -1.11 6.11 4.68
C GLU A 6 0.32 5.70 4.36
N GLY A 7 1.28 6.41 4.93
CA GLY A 7 2.70 6.17 4.70
C GLY A 7 3.48 6.16 6.00
N THR A 8 4.34 5.16 6.17
CA THR A 8 5.27 5.04 7.31
C THR A 8 6.68 5.08 6.77
N PHE A 9 7.49 6.06 7.19
CA PHE A 9 8.90 6.08 6.81
C PHE A 9 9.68 5.11 7.70
N ASN A 10 10.57 4.36 7.07
CA ASN A 10 11.44 3.42 7.75
C ASN A 10 12.74 4.12 8.12
N ASP A 11 12.77 4.60 9.36
CA ASP A 11 13.94 5.24 9.96
C ASP A 11 15.07 4.22 10.18
N ALA A 12 16.00 4.18 9.23
CA ALA A 12 17.07 3.18 9.23
C ALA A 12 18.25 3.59 10.13
N ASN A 13 18.39 4.89 10.41
CA ASN A 13 19.48 5.44 11.20
C ASN A 13 19.05 5.89 12.62
N ALA A 14 17.75 5.78 12.93
CA ALA A 14 17.12 6.07 14.21
C ALA A 14 17.25 7.53 14.67
N ASP A 15 17.30 8.49 13.74
CA ASP A 15 17.38 9.92 14.08
C ASP A 15 16.03 10.64 14.09
N GLY A 16 14.95 9.94 13.76
CA GLY A 16 13.58 10.43 13.83
C GLY A 16 13.16 11.30 12.64
N PHE A 17 13.98 11.40 11.59
CA PHE A 17 13.67 12.15 10.38
C PHE A 17 13.61 11.24 9.17
N ALA A 18 12.74 11.56 8.21
CA ALA A 18 12.72 10.88 6.92
C ALA A 18 13.81 11.45 6.00
N GLN A 19 14.66 10.58 5.44
CA GLN A 19 15.86 11.01 4.72
C GLN A 19 16.01 10.35 3.35
N VAL A 20 16.88 10.95 2.53
CA VAL A 20 17.25 10.40 1.22
C VAL A 20 17.97 9.07 1.42
N GLY A 21 17.49 8.03 0.74
CA GLY A 21 18.03 6.68 0.83
C GLY A 21 17.24 5.75 1.75
N GLU A 22 16.32 6.30 2.55
CA GLU A 22 15.37 5.52 3.33
C GLU A 22 14.11 5.18 2.52
N THR A 23 13.34 4.22 3.02
CA THR A 23 12.12 3.73 2.37
C THR A 23 10.87 4.22 3.08
N ILE A 24 9.76 4.28 2.36
CA ILE A 24 8.43 4.54 2.92
C ILE A 24 7.52 3.38 2.53
N ASP A 25 6.92 2.73 3.53
CA ASP A 25 5.88 1.74 3.32
C ASP A 25 4.52 2.44 3.20
N TYR A 26 3.71 2.00 2.23
CA TYR A 26 2.39 2.60 1.95
C TYR A 26 1.27 1.58 2.08
N ASP A 27 0.23 1.95 2.82
CA ASP A 27 -1.02 1.21 2.95
C ASP A 27 -2.16 1.94 2.24
N PHE A 28 -2.93 1.20 1.45
CA PHE A 28 -4.09 1.72 0.73
C PHE A 28 -5.36 1.01 1.22
N THR A 29 -6.28 1.78 1.81
CA THR A 29 -7.59 1.28 2.27
C THR A 29 -8.68 1.81 1.36
N VAL A 30 -9.42 0.91 0.71
CA VAL A 30 -10.58 1.25 -0.13
C VAL A 30 -11.86 0.84 0.59
N THR A 31 -12.73 1.82 0.88
CA THR A 31 -14.00 1.58 1.59
C THR A 31 -15.19 1.77 0.65
N ASN A 32 -15.92 0.69 0.42
CA ASN A 32 -17.26 0.72 -0.18
C ASN A 32 -18.31 0.90 0.92
N THR A 33 -19.08 1.99 0.88
CA THR A 33 -20.16 2.27 1.84
C THR A 33 -21.54 2.17 1.19
N GLY A 34 -21.62 1.63 -0.03
CA GLY A 34 -22.87 1.44 -0.75
C GLY A 34 -23.31 -0.03 -0.75
N ASP A 35 -24.56 -0.26 -1.15
CA ASP A 35 -25.18 -1.59 -1.15
C ASP A 35 -24.75 -2.47 -2.35
N THR A 36 -24.00 -1.90 -3.30
CA THR A 36 -23.53 -2.60 -4.50
C THR A 36 -22.07 -2.97 -4.37
N ALA A 37 -21.72 -4.22 -4.65
CA ALA A 37 -20.34 -4.68 -4.66
C ALA A 37 -19.47 -3.91 -5.67
N LEU A 38 -18.28 -3.51 -5.23
CA LEU A 38 -17.27 -2.95 -6.12
C LEU A 38 -16.58 -4.08 -6.88
N ASN A 39 -16.38 -3.89 -8.18
CA ASN A 39 -15.67 -4.81 -9.05
C ASN A 39 -14.57 -4.04 -9.81
N ASN A 40 -13.49 -4.73 -10.18
CA ASN A 40 -12.38 -4.17 -10.98
C ASN A 40 -11.72 -2.91 -10.37
N ILE A 41 -11.48 -2.91 -9.06
CA ILE A 41 -10.82 -1.77 -8.38
C ILE A 41 -9.35 -1.69 -8.77
N THR A 42 -8.95 -0.53 -9.29
CA THR A 42 -7.56 -0.19 -9.63
C THR A 42 -7.14 1.02 -8.80
N VAL A 43 -6.03 0.89 -8.06
CA VAL A 43 -5.38 2.00 -7.34
C VAL A 43 -4.12 2.36 -8.12
N SER A 44 -4.04 3.61 -8.59
CA SER A 44 -2.90 4.12 -9.36
C SER A 44 -2.19 5.20 -8.57
N ASP A 45 -0.91 5.00 -8.29
CA ASP A 45 -0.06 5.97 -7.61
C ASP A 45 1.20 6.24 -8.46
N PRO A 46 1.34 7.44 -9.05
CA PRO A 46 2.48 7.76 -9.91
C PRO A 46 3.84 7.78 -9.20
N LEU A 47 3.85 7.92 -7.87
CA LEU A 47 5.06 7.98 -7.06
C LEU A 47 5.43 6.62 -6.45
N LEU A 48 4.50 5.67 -6.45
CA LEU A 48 4.78 4.29 -6.11
C LEU A 48 5.55 3.64 -7.29
N VAL A 49 6.85 3.86 -7.33
CA VAL A 49 7.75 3.08 -8.20
C VAL A 49 7.70 1.67 -7.65
N ALA A 50 7.12 0.73 -8.41
CA ALA A 50 7.09 -0.68 -8.05
C ALA A 50 8.49 -1.11 -7.57
N PRO A 51 8.62 -1.78 -6.41
CA PRO A 51 9.93 -2.23 -5.98
C PRO A 51 10.50 -3.05 -7.12
N THR A 52 11.71 -2.70 -7.57
CA THR A 52 12.48 -3.57 -8.45
C THR A 52 12.51 -4.91 -7.74
N VAL A 53 11.74 -5.89 -8.23
CA VAL A 53 11.55 -7.16 -7.55
C VAL A 53 12.89 -7.88 -7.60
N ALA A 54 13.73 -7.64 -6.61
CA ALA A 54 14.79 -8.55 -6.23
C ALA A 54 14.05 -9.82 -5.81
N SER A 55 13.97 -10.73 -6.78
CA SER A 55 13.41 -12.07 -6.64
C SER A 55 13.86 -12.67 -5.31
N ARG A 56 12.96 -12.71 -4.31
CA ARG A 56 12.86 -13.70 -3.21
C ARG A 56 11.94 -13.24 -2.09
N ALA A 57 10.65 -13.24 -2.37
CA ALA A 57 9.59 -13.77 -1.49
C ALA A 57 8.28 -13.60 -2.25
N ALA A 58 7.98 -14.56 -3.12
CA ALA A 58 6.63 -14.72 -3.63
C ALA A 58 5.72 -15.07 -2.45
N GLN A 59 5.16 -14.07 -1.78
CA GLN A 59 3.89 -14.16 -1.09
C GLN A 59 3.23 -12.79 -1.18
N SER A 60 2.76 -12.52 -2.39
CA SER A 60 1.53 -11.78 -2.64
C SER A 60 0.41 -12.41 -1.79
N ARG A 61 0.36 -12.08 -0.49
CA ARG A 61 -0.84 -12.25 0.32
C ARG A 61 -1.74 -11.07 0.03
N ILE A 62 -2.43 -11.18 -1.10
CA ILE A 62 -3.67 -10.45 -1.28
C ILE A 62 -4.65 -11.11 -0.32
N TRP A 63 -5.04 -10.42 0.75
CA TRP A 63 -6.15 -10.83 1.59
C TRP A 63 -7.45 -10.67 0.79
N HIS A 64 -7.73 -11.59 -0.13
CA HIS A 64 -9.08 -11.81 -0.63
C HIS A 64 -9.78 -12.82 0.29
N GLN A 65 -10.29 -12.35 1.43
CA GLN A 65 -11.40 -12.95 2.17
C GLN A 65 -11.74 -12.01 3.34
N ALA A 66 -12.94 -11.46 3.50
CA ALA A 66 -14.19 -11.63 2.81
C ALA A 66 -15.00 -10.33 2.98
N LEU A 67 -15.76 -9.94 1.97
CA LEU A 67 -16.93 -9.06 2.16
C LEU A 67 -18.09 -9.96 2.62
N VAL A 68 -18.43 -9.90 3.91
CA VAL A 68 -19.78 -9.62 4.42
C VAL A 68 -19.64 -8.92 5.77
#